data_AF-A0A147EM93-F1
#
_entry.id   AF-A0A147EM93-F1
#
_cell.length_a   1.000
_cell.length_b   1.000
_cell.length_c   1.000
_cell.angle_alpha   90.00
_cell.angle_beta   90.00
_cell.angle_gamma   90.00
#
_symmetry.space_group_name_H-M   'P 1'
#
loop_
_entity.id
_entity.type
_entity.pdbx_description
1 polymer ?
#
loop_
_entity_poly.entity_id
_entity_poly.type
_entity_poly.pdbx_seq_one_letter_code
_entity_poly.pdbx_strand_id
1 'polypeptide(L)'
;VVAKVAGIAAAEVPGVHALGGGAARVIGNIRQAVGAKDYAQGVSVEVGETEVAADIAIQVDYPEQLQRVASNVRAAVHQAITELVGMKVAEINVTVVDVYIPGDDDEDAADDARVN
;
A
#
# COMPACT_ATOMS: atom_id res chain seq x y z
N VAL A 1 -8.14 -14.12 1.62
CA VAL A 1 -7.52 -14.01 2.98
C VAL A 1 -6.05 -13.62 2.91
N VAL A 2 -5.23 -14.22 2.03
CA VAL A 2 -3.79 -13.92 1.89
C VAL A 2 -3.52 -12.43 1.63
N ALA A 3 -4.21 -11.82 0.67
CA ALA A 3 -4.08 -10.39 0.38
C ALA A 3 -4.36 -9.49 1.61
N LYS A 4 -5.32 -9.89 2.46
CA LYS A 4 -5.63 -9.13 3.69
C LYS A 4 -4.51 -9.23 4.72
N VAL A 5 -3.92 -10.42 4.88
CA VAL A 5 -2.78 -10.63 5.78
C VAL A 5 -1.57 -9.83 5.28
N ALA A 6 -1.28 -9.90 3.99
CA ALA A 6 -0.19 -9.14 3.38
C ALA A 6 -0.40 -7.62 3.52
N GLY A 7 -1.61 -7.12 3.30
CA GLY A 7 -1.93 -5.70 3.47
C GLY A 7 -1.83 -5.22 4.91
N ILE A 8 -2.31 -6.00 5.89
CA ILE A 8 -2.14 -5.63 7.30
C ILE A 8 -0.65 -5.59 7.66
N ALA A 9 0.10 -6.63 7.31
CA ALA A 9 1.53 -6.71 7.61
C ALA A 9 2.33 -5.57 6.94
N ALA A 10 2.01 -5.21 5.71
CA ALA A 10 2.64 -4.08 5.02
C ALA A 10 2.31 -2.74 5.68
N ALA A 11 1.05 -2.51 6.07
CA ALA A 11 0.60 -1.28 6.70
C ALA A 11 1.14 -1.07 8.13
N GLU A 12 1.51 -2.14 8.83
CA GLU A 12 2.09 -2.06 10.18
C GLU A 12 3.59 -1.73 10.18
N VAL A 13 4.25 -1.71 9.03
CA VAL A 13 5.67 -1.36 8.94
C VAL A 13 5.87 0.14 9.19
N PRO A 14 6.73 0.53 10.15
CA PRO A 14 7.05 1.93 10.38
C PRO A 14 7.61 2.61 9.13
N GLY A 15 7.08 3.80 8.83
CA GLY A 15 7.40 4.58 7.63
C GLY A 15 6.47 4.31 6.44
N VAL A 16 5.58 3.31 6.50
CA VAL A 16 4.49 3.17 5.54
C VAL A 16 3.34 4.09 5.96
N HIS A 17 3.02 5.07 5.11
CA HIS A 17 1.90 5.97 5.32
C HIS A 17 0.57 5.32 4.90
N ALA A 18 0.56 4.77 3.70
CA ALA A 18 -0.61 4.16 3.08
C ALA A 18 -0.21 3.07 2.08
N LEU A 19 -1.17 2.21 1.72
CA LEU A 19 -1.04 1.22 0.65
C LEU A 19 -1.78 1.72 -0.61
N GLY A 20 -1.17 1.49 -1.77
CA GLY A 20 -1.66 1.95 -3.06
C GLY A 20 -1.37 3.42 -3.34
N GLY A 21 -1.80 3.90 -4.51
CA GLY A 21 -1.64 5.29 -4.93
C GLY A 21 -2.98 5.95 -5.21
N GLY A 22 -3.18 7.16 -4.67
CA GLY A 22 -3.95 8.23 -5.32
C GLY A 22 -5.44 8.00 -5.61
N ALA A 23 -6.10 6.98 -5.08
CA ALA A 23 -7.55 6.83 -5.33
C ALA A 23 -8.38 7.96 -4.69
N ALA A 24 -7.79 8.84 -3.88
CA ALA A 24 -8.42 10.09 -3.46
C ALA A 24 -8.66 11.07 -4.63
N ARG A 25 -7.92 10.99 -5.75
CA ARG A 25 -8.03 11.96 -6.87
C ARG A 25 -9.07 11.63 -7.95
N VAL A 26 -9.66 10.43 -7.97
CA VAL A 26 -10.46 10.00 -9.16
C VAL A 26 -11.97 9.93 -8.90
N ILE A 27 -12.45 10.06 -7.66
CA ILE A 27 -13.88 9.87 -7.39
C ILE A 27 -14.54 11.13 -6.82
N GLY A 28 -14.61 12.16 -7.68
CA GLY A 28 -15.38 13.37 -7.41
C GLY A 28 -16.89 13.16 -7.33
N ASN A 29 -17.46 12.04 -7.81
CA ASN A 29 -18.93 11.93 -7.95
C ASN A 29 -19.60 10.62 -7.48
N ILE A 30 -18.87 9.61 -6.95
CA ILE A 30 -19.50 8.35 -6.47
C ILE A 30 -18.74 7.76 -5.27
N ARG A 31 -18.80 8.39 -4.09
CA ARG A 31 -18.28 7.76 -2.86
C ARG A 31 -19.11 8.10 -1.63
N GLN A 32 -20.23 7.39 -1.46
CA GLN A 32 -20.92 7.32 -0.17
C GLN A 32 -20.55 6.05 0.63
N ALA A 33 -19.46 5.36 0.28
CA ALA A 33 -19.07 4.10 0.91
C ALA A 33 -17.55 3.86 1.01
N VAL A 34 -16.72 4.90 1.21
CA VAL A 34 -15.26 4.75 1.30
C VAL A 34 -14.76 5.38 2.59
N GLY A 35 -15.02 4.67 3.69
CA GLY A 35 -14.50 4.97 5.03
C GLY A 35 -13.76 3.79 5.66
N ALA A 36 -13.62 2.68 4.94
CA ALA A 36 -12.73 1.61 5.35
C ALA A 36 -11.37 1.89 4.69
N LYS A 37 -10.31 1.98 5.48
CA LYS A 37 -8.94 1.81 4.99
C LYS A 37 -8.91 0.47 4.27
N ASP A 38 -9.08 0.47 2.96
CA ASP A 38 -9.06 -0.75 2.16
C ASP A 38 -7.61 -1.22 2.14
N TYR A 39 -7.23 -2.05 3.12
CA TYR A 39 -5.92 -2.70 3.19
C TYR A 39 -5.63 -3.58 1.95
N ALA A 40 -6.62 -3.79 1.08
CA ALA A 40 -6.46 -4.43 -0.22
C ALA A 40 -6.11 -3.44 -1.35
N GLN A 41 -6.38 -2.14 -1.22
CA GLN A 41 -5.91 -1.17 -2.19
C GLN A 41 -4.37 -1.13 -2.17
N GLY A 42 -3.77 -1.41 -3.32
CA GLY A 42 -2.32 -1.47 -3.45
C GLY A 42 -1.69 -2.80 -3.09
N VAL A 43 -2.47 -3.86 -2.80
CA VAL A 43 -1.94 -5.20 -2.57
C VAL A 43 -2.59 -6.18 -3.53
N SER A 44 -1.81 -6.66 -4.50
CA SER A 44 -2.18 -7.75 -5.39
C SER A 44 -1.46 -9.01 -4.95
N VAL A 45 -2.18 -10.12 -4.89
CA VAL A 45 -1.60 -11.41 -4.51
C VAL A 45 -2.09 -12.48 -5.47
N GLU A 46 -1.14 -13.19 -6.06
CA GLU A 46 -1.39 -14.40 -6.83
C GLU A 46 -1.09 -15.63 -5.98
N VAL A 47 -2.03 -16.57 -5.94
CA VAL A 47 -1.95 -17.76 -5.10
C VAL A 47 -1.92 -18.98 -6.01
N GLY A 48 -0.80 -19.69 -6.02
CA GLY A 48 -0.66 -21.00 -6.66
C GLY A 48 -1.03 -22.14 -5.71
N GLU A 49 -0.72 -23.38 -6.11
CA GLU A 49 -1.04 -24.57 -5.31
C GLU A 49 -0.22 -24.64 -4.01
N THR A 50 1.02 -24.17 -4.03
CA THR A 50 1.93 -24.23 -2.87
C THR A 50 2.68 -22.92 -2.59
N GLU A 51 2.59 -21.97 -3.51
CA GLU A 51 3.40 -20.76 -3.52
C GLU A 51 2.53 -19.52 -3.71
N VAL A 52 3.03 -18.39 -3.22
CA VAL A 52 2.37 -17.07 -3.31
C VAL A 52 3.34 -16.05 -3.87
N ALA A 53 2.85 -15.23 -4.80
CA ALA A 53 3.51 -14.02 -5.27
C ALA A 53 2.70 -12.79 -4.81
N ALA A 54 3.37 -11.74 -4.35
CA ALA A 54 2.72 -10.53 -3.86
C ALA A 54 3.33 -9.26 -4.47
N ASP A 55 2.48 -8.39 -5.00
CA ASP A 55 2.84 -7.04 -5.43
C ASP A 55 2.21 -6.02 -4.49
N ILE A 56 3.03 -5.14 -3.94
CA ILE A 56 2.65 -4.19 -2.90
C ILE A 56 3.06 -2.79 -3.34
N ALA A 57 2.08 -1.90 -3.50
CA ALA A 57 2.28 -0.48 -3.67
C ALA A 57 2.19 0.22 -2.32
N ILE A 58 3.17 1.07 -1.99
CA ILE A 58 3.21 1.81 -0.72
C ILE A 58 3.45 3.31 -0.96
N GLN A 59 2.86 4.14 -0.13
CA GLN A 59 3.25 5.53 0.09
C GLN A 59 4.09 5.60 1.38
N VAL A 60 5.19 6.33 1.35
CA VAL A 60 6.18 6.35 2.44
C VAL A 60 6.25 7.73 3.09
N ASP A 61 6.38 7.80 4.41
CA ASP A 61 6.52 9.07 5.12
C ASP A 61 7.90 9.72 4.87
N TYR A 62 7.94 11.02 4.62
CA TYR A 62 9.17 11.81 4.72
C TYR A 62 9.58 11.98 6.20
N PRO A 63 10.87 11.86 6.58
CA PRO A 63 12.07 11.69 5.75
C PRO A 63 12.61 10.25 5.69
N GLU A 64 11.76 9.22 5.67
CA GLU A 64 12.22 7.83 5.73
C GLU A 64 13.02 7.40 4.49
N GLN A 65 13.96 6.46 4.70
CA GLN A 65 14.72 5.86 3.61
C GLN A 65 13.87 4.83 2.87
N LEU A 66 13.47 5.15 1.64
CA LEU A 66 12.59 4.30 0.82
C LEU A 66 13.05 2.84 0.73
N GLN A 67 14.35 2.60 0.52
CA GLN A 67 14.91 1.25 0.41
C GLN A 67 14.79 0.46 1.72
N ARG A 68 14.95 1.13 2.86
CA ARG A 68 14.80 0.52 4.19
C ARG A 68 13.34 0.16 4.44
N VAL A 69 12.42 1.08 4.18
CA VAL A 69 10.98 0.84 4.35
C VAL A 69 10.52 -0.31 3.44
N ALA A 70 10.86 -0.28 2.15
CA ALA A 70 10.50 -1.33 1.21
C ALA A 70 11.08 -2.71 1.61
N SER A 71 12.31 -2.76 2.13
CA SER A 71 12.91 -4.00 2.63
C SER A 71 12.21 -4.54 3.87
N ASN A 72 11.83 -3.65 4.79
CA ASN A 72 11.05 -4.01 5.97
C ASN A 72 9.66 -4.53 5.59
N VAL A 73 9.00 -3.90 4.60
CA VAL A 73 7.71 -4.38 4.05
C VAL A 73 7.85 -5.78 3.46
N ARG A 74 8.88 -6.05 2.65
CA ARG A 74 9.13 -7.41 2.13
C ARG A 74 9.29 -8.43 3.26
N ALA A 75 10.10 -8.10 4.28
CA ALA A 75 10.34 -9.01 5.39
C ALA A 75 9.06 -9.27 6.21
N ALA A 76 8.30 -8.23 6.53
CA ALA A 76 7.06 -8.34 7.31
C ALA A 76 5.99 -9.16 6.57
N VAL A 77 5.80 -8.92 5.27
CA VAL A 77 4.83 -9.68 4.47
C VAL A 77 5.28 -11.11 4.27
N HIS A 78 6.58 -11.36 4.02
CA HIS A 78 7.11 -12.70 3.92
C HIS A 78 6.83 -13.51 5.20
N GLN A 79 7.14 -12.91 6.35
CA GLN A 79 6.89 -13.51 7.65
C GLN A 79 5.40 -13.81 7.85
N ALA A 80 4.53 -12.82 7.60
CA ALA A 80 3.09 -12.97 7.80
C ALA A 80 2.50 -14.07 6.91
N ILE A 81 2.90 -14.16 5.64
CA ILE A 81 2.43 -15.23 4.73
C ILE A 81 2.94 -16.60 5.22
N THR A 82 4.22 -16.70 5.60
CA THR A 82 4.80 -17.97 6.01
C THR A 82 4.23 -18.46 7.34
N GLU A 83 4.08 -17.58 8.33
CA GLU A 83 3.69 -17.95 9.69
C GLU A 83 2.18 -18.02 9.90
N LEU A 84 1.40 -17.12 9.28
CA LEU A 84 -0.04 -17.05 9.50
C LEU A 84 -0.85 -17.80 8.44
N VAL A 85 -0.36 -17.85 7.20
CA VAL A 85 -1.05 -18.53 6.09
C VAL A 85 -0.46 -19.93 5.86
N GLY A 86 0.83 -20.14 6.13
CA GLY A 86 1.49 -21.44 5.97
C GLY A 86 1.86 -21.77 4.52
N MET A 87 2.03 -20.76 3.66
CA MET A 87 2.43 -20.93 2.26
C MET A 87 3.86 -20.46 2.02
N LYS A 88 4.50 -21.02 0.98
CA LYS A 88 5.81 -20.54 0.54
C LYS A 88 5.65 -19.25 -0.26
N VAL A 89 6.61 -18.34 -0.11
CA VAL A 89 6.65 -17.10 -0.87
C VAL A 89 7.59 -17.28 -2.05
N ALA A 90 7.09 -17.13 -3.27
CA ALA A 90 7.90 -17.16 -4.48
C ALA A 90 8.59 -15.80 -4.70
N GLU A 91 7.81 -14.72 -4.65
CA GLU A 91 8.31 -13.36 -4.80
C GLU A 91 7.47 -12.32 -4.04
N ILE A 92 8.12 -11.23 -3.66
CA ILE A 92 7.45 -10.03 -3.14
C ILE A 92 8.04 -8.81 -3.81
N ASN A 93 7.22 -8.15 -4.63
CA ASN A 93 7.56 -6.90 -5.28
C ASN A 93 6.97 -5.74 -4.48
N VAL A 94 7.81 -4.77 -4.15
CA VAL A 94 7.38 -3.57 -3.42
C VAL A 94 7.70 -2.34 -4.24
N THR A 95 6.67 -1.58 -4.58
CA THR A 95 6.71 -0.35 -5.36
C THR A 95 6.36 0.81 -4.46
N VAL A 96 7.27 1.78 -4.35
CA VAL A 96 6.96 3.06 -3.72
C VAL A 96 6.28 3.93 -4.76
N VAL A 97 4.99 4.22 -4.56
CA VAL A 97 4.20 5.01 -5.52
C VAL A 97 4.27 6.51 -5.26
N ASP A 98 4.50 6.91 -4.00
CA ASP A 98 4.49 8.30 -3.58
C ASP A 98 5.18 8.50 -2.22
N VAL A 99 5.50 9.74 -1.88
CA VAL A 99 6.07 10.13 -0.57
C VAL A 99 5.15 11.12 0.11
N TYR A 100 4.71 10.80 1.32
CA TYR A 100 3.89 11.69 2.14
C TYR A 100 4.77 12.75 2.81
N ILE A 101 4.48 14.02 2.55
CA ILE A 101 5.12 15.17 3.20
C ILE A 101 4.05 15.87 4.06
N PRO A 102 4.22 15.89 5.39
CA PRO A 102 3.27 16.59 6.26
C PRO A 102 3.16 18.07 5.88
N GLY A 103 1.97 18.50 5.48
CA GLY A 103 1.66 19.90 5.13
C GLY A 103 1.63 20.22 3.63
N ASP A 104 1.92 19.27 2.74
CA ASP A 104 1.79 19.46 1.26
C ASP A 104 0.37 19.16 0.73
N ASP A 105 -0.52 18.59 1.55
CA ASP A 105 -1.88 18.18 1.12
C ASP A 105 -2.83 19.36 0.81
N ASP A 106 -2.44 20.60 1.11
CA ASP A 106 -3.29 21.80 0.93
C ASP A 106 -3.14 22.48 -0.44
N GLU A 107 -2.14 22.14 -1.27
CA GLU A 107 -1.86 22.88 -2.51
C GLU A 107 -2.44 22.23 -3.80
N ASP A 108 -2.70 20.92 -3.82
CA ASP A 108 -3.19 20.22 -5.04
C ASP A 108 -4.72 20.24 -5.23
N ALA A 109 -5.48 20.69 -4.22
CA ALA A 109 -6.95 20.80 -4.32
C ALA A 109 -7.44 22.11 -5.00
N ALA A 110 -6.54 23.07 -5.25
CA ALA A 110 -6.91 24.44 -5.64
C ALA A 110 -6.79 24.73 -7.16
N ASP A 111 -6.14 23.87 -7.96
CA ASP A 111 -5.80 24.20 -9.34
C ASP A 111 -6.83 23.76 -10.40
N ASP A 112 -7.77 22.86 -10.07
CA ASP A 112 -8.80 22.38 -11.02
C ASP A 112 -10.11 23.22 -10.98
N ALA A 113 -10.18 24.25 -10.13
CA ALA A 113 -11.35 25.12 -9.98
C ALA A 113 -11.31 26.40 -10.82
N ARG A 114 -10.25 26.62 -11.63
CA ARG A 114 -10.04 27.86 -12.40
C ARG A 114 -10.01 27.66 -13.92
N VAL A 115 -10.87 26.81 -14.46
CA VAL A 115 -11.25 26.89 -15.88
C VAL A 115 -12.77 26.84 -16.01
N ASN A 116 -13.39 28.02 -16.05
CA ASN A 116 -14.79 28.24 -16.40
C ASN A 116 -14.82 29.18 -17.60
#